data_AF-A0A1F8X1D9-F1
#
_entry.id   AF-A0A1F8X1D9-F1
#
_cell.length_a   1.000
_cell.length_b   1.000
_cell.length_c   1.000
_cell.angle_alpha   90.00
_cell.angle_beta   90.00
_cell.angle_gamma   90.00
#
_symmetry.space_group_name_H-M   'P 1'
#
loop_
_entity.id
_entity.type
_entity.pdbx_description
1 polymer ?
#
loop_
_entity_poly.entity_id
_entity_poly.type
_entity_poly.pdbx_seq_one_letter_code
_entity_poly.pdbx_strand_id
1 'polypeptide(L)'
;MAIYEPERVWWNPLSKDERIWVALALIWMLVSFIFMPIYHLVGAQNPPAETYAVSAGDFDKLVEGMVEKYKVGEENGIPVVRPSADEPVYIRASMWQWYPIVELEKGKTYRLNLSSMDIQHGFSLQPININLMVFPGYDYV
;
A
#
# COMPACT_ATOMS: atom_id res chain seq x y z
N MET A 1 34.48 -38.85 13.74
CA MET A 1 35.09 -38.32 12.50
C MET A 1 35.12 -39.45 11.48
N ALA A 2 34.62 -39.22 10.25
CA ALA A 2 34.69 -40.22 9.19
C ALA A 2 36.16 -40.45 8.79
N ILE A 3 36.57 -41.71 8.68
CA ILE A 3 37.98 -42.14 8.48
C ILE A 3 38.29 -42.35 6.98
N TYR A 4 37.29 -42.19 6.11
CA TYR A 4 37.41 -42.40 4.67
C TYR A 4 36.85 -41.19 3.89
N GLU A 5 37.42 -40.91 2.72
CA GLU A 5 36.89 -39.92 1.78
C GLU A 5 35.49 -40.38 1.33
N PRO A 6 34.45 -39.55 1.47
CA PRO A 6 33.13 -39.88 0.94
C PRO A 6 33.22 -40.02 -0.58
N GLU A 7 32.30 -40.80 -1.15
CA GLU A 7 32.25 -41.02 -2.59
C GLU A 7 32.17 -39.68 -3.34
N ARG A 8 33.08 -39.45 -4.30
CA ARG A 8 33.22 -38.16 -4.99
C ARG A 8 31.94 -37.73 -5.72
N VAL A 9 31.17 -38.71 -6.20
CA VAL A 9 29.85 -38.49 -6.81
C VAL A 9 28.86 -39.34 -6.04
N TRP A 10 28.23 -38.75 -5.03
CA TRP A 10 27.28 -39.42 -4.15
C TRP A 10 25.83 -39.32 -4.63
N TRP A 11 25.57 -38.60 -5.74
CA TRP A 11 24.22 -38.39 -6.28
C TRP A 11 23.93 -39.28 -7.50
N ASN A 12 22.66 -39.68 -7.62
CA ASN A 12 22.14 -40.37 -8.79
C ASN A 12 21.44 -39.39 -9.74
N PRO A 13 21.36 -39.68 -11.05
CA PRO A 13 20.54 -38.91 -11.97
C PRO A 13 19.08 -38.89 -11.53
N LEU A 14 18.42 -37.75 -11.70
CA LEU A 14 16.99 -37.58 -11.43
C LEU A 14 16.16 -38.68 -12.07
N SER A 15 15.33 -39.32 -11.26
CA SER A 15 14.36 -40.32 -11.68
C SER A 15 13.29 -39.71 -12.60
N LYS A 16 12.55 -40.56 -13.33
CA LYS A 16 11.49 -40.07 -14.23
C LYS A 16 10.42 -39.29 -13.47
N ASP A 17 10.04 -39.77 -12.30
CA ASP A 17 8.96 -39.17 -11.49
C ASP A 17 9.37 -37.79 -10.96
N GLU A 18 10.60 -37.65 -10.48
CA GLU A 18 11.12 -36.35 -10.04
C GLU A 18 11.22 -35.34 -11.19
N ARG A 19 11.62 -35.77 -12.39
CA ARG A 19 11.65 -34.90 -13.58
C ARG A 19 10.25 -34.41 -13.95
N ILE A 20 9.25 -35.29 -13.90
CA ILE A 20 7.85 -34.93 -14.16
C ILE A 20 7.37 -33.94 -13.10
N TRP A 21 7.64 -34.20 -11.82
CA TRP A 21 7.25 -33.30 -10.74
C TRP A 21 7.86 -31.90 -10.89
N VAL A 22 9.18 -31.81 -11.13
CA VAL A 22 9.86 -30.53 -11.35
C VAL A 22 9.31 -29.82 -12.58
N ALA A 23 9.03 -30.53 -13.68
CA ALA A 23 8.44 -29.95 -14.87
C ALA A 23 7.05 -29.37 -14.59
N LEU A 24 6.19 -30.10 -13.86
CA LEU A 24 4.85 -29.63 -13.48
C LEU A 24 4.92 -28.41 -12.56
N ALA A 25 5.80 -28.44 -11.55
CA ALA A 25 6.03 -27.31 -10.65
C ALA A 25 6.51 -26.07 -11.43
N LEU A 26 7.45 -26.24 -12.37
CA LEU A 26 7.95 -25.16 -13.20
C LEU A 26 6.85 -24.57 -14.09
N ILE A 27 6.06 -25.42 -14.76
CA ILE A 27 4.94 -24.97 -15.58
C ILE A 27 3.96 -24.17 -14.73
N TRP A 28 3.61 -24.67 -13.54
CA TRP A 28 2.71 -23.97 -12.63
C TRP A 28 3.27 -22.61 -12.19
N MET A 29 4.55 -22.55 -11.81
CA MET A 29 5.23 -21.30 -11.47
C MET A 29 5.22 -20.30 -12.63
N LEU A 30 5.48 -20.75 -13.86
CA LEU A 30 5.47 -19.89 -15.04
C LEU A 30 4.07 -19.36 -15.34
N VAL A 31 3.04 -20.20 -15.24
CA VAL A 31 1.65 -19.77 -15.40
C VAL A 31 1.32 -18.71 -14.35
N SER A 32 1.54 -18.98 -13.06
CA SER A 32 1.30 -17.99 -11.99
C SER A 32 2.10 -16.71 -12.17
N PHE A 33 3.35 -16.80 -12.60
CA PHE A 33 4.20 -15.65 -12.87
C PHE A 33 3.64 -14.79 -14.00
N ILE A 34 3.16 -15.38 -15.11
CA ILE A 34 2.59 -14.66 -16.26
C ILE A 34 1.25 -14.00 -15.90
N PHE A 35 0.49 -14.57 -14.96
CA PHE A 35 -0.72 -13.91 -14.46
C PHE A 35 -0.43 -12.55 -13.79
N MET A 36 0.74 -12.35 -13.19
CA MET A 36 1.10 -11.06 -12.56
C MET A 36 1.16 -9.88 -13.56
N PRO A 37 1.97 -9.89 -14.64
CA PRO A 37 2.00 -8.80 -15.60
C PRO A 37 0.67 -8.66 -16.36
N ILE A 38 -0.05 -9.76 -16.62
CA ILE A 38 -1.40 -9.68 -17.20
C ILE A 38 -2.30 -8.85 -16.28
N TYR A 39 -2.36 -9.21 -14.99
CA TYR A 39 -3.19 -8.52 -14.01
C TYR A 39 -2.69 -7.09 -13.75
N HIS A 40 -1.40 -6.81 -13.89
CA HIS A 40 -0.88 -5.46 -13.79
C HIS A 40 -1.44 -4.54 -14.89
N LEU A 41 -1.69 -5.07 -16.10
CA LEU A 41 -2.24 -4.33 -17.22
C LEU A 41 -3.78 -4.22 -17.20
N VAL A 42 -4.47 -5.26 -16.74
CA VAL A 42 -5.95 -5.29 -16.75
C VAL A 42 -6.58 -4.92 -15.40
N GLY A 43 -5.82 -5.00 -14.32
CA GLY A 43 -6.29 -4.81 -12.95
C GLY A 43 -6.16 -3.35 -12.51
N ALA A 44 -7.23 -2.82 -11.91
CA ALA A 44 -7.28 -1.46 -11.38
C ALA A 44 -6.91 -1.37 -9.88
N GLN A 45 -6.20 -2.37 -9.35
CA GLN A 45 -5.92 -2.52 -7.91
C GLN A 45 -4.48 -2.17 -7.51
N ASN A 46 -3.65 -1.72 -8.45
CA ASN A 46 -2.28 -1.35 -8.14
C ASN A 46 -2.25 -0.01 -7.39
N PRO A 47 -1.49 0.09 -6.28
CA PRO A 47 -1.28 1.37 -5.62
C PRO A 47 -0.69 2.40 -6.59
N PRO A 48 -1.10 3.68 -6.51
CA PRO A 48 -0.51 4.75 -7.30
C PRO A 48 0.98 4.89 -6.99
N ALA A 49 1.76 5.25 -8.01
CA ALA A 49 3.19 5.53 -7.86
C ALA A 49 3.46 7.03 -7.59
N GLU A 50 2.41 7.84 -7.47
CA GLU A 50 2.49 9.29 -7.34
C GLU A 50 2.80 9.65 -5.89
N THR A 51 4.00 10.17 -5.67
CA THR A 51 4.44 10.66 -4.35
C THR A 51 5.24 11.95 -4.50
N TYR A 52 5.16 12.80 -3.48
CA TYR A 52 5.89 14.06 -3.41
C TYR A 52 6.69 14.15 -2.11
N ALA A 53 7.83 14.83 -2.14
CA ALA A 53 8.55 15.14 -0.91
C ALA A 53 7.88 16.34 -0.21
N VAL A 54 7.56 16.20 1.07
CA VAL A 54 6.92 17.26 1.87
C VAL A 54 7.43 17.20 3.30
N SER A 55 7.65 18.36 3.93
CA SER A 55 7.95 18.38 5.36
C SER A 55 6.66 18.12 6.16
N ALA A 56 6.78 17.47 7.33
CA ALA A 56 5.62 17.24 8.19
C ALA A 56 4.87 18.55 8.52
N GLY A 57 5.61 19.62 8.82
CA GLY A 57 5.03 20.93 9.12
C GLY A 57 4.34 21.61 7.93
N ASP A 58 4.77 21.37 6.70
CA ASP A 58 4.09 21.93 5.52
C ASP A 58 2.85 21.12 5.16
N PHE A 59 2.92 19.80 5.26
CA PHE A 59 1.74 18.95 5.09
C PHE A 59 0.67 19.25 6.15
N ASP A 60 1.10 19.51 7.39
CA ASP A 60 0.19 19.90 8.47
C ASP A 60 -0.60 21.17 8.13
N LYS A 61 0.06 22.18 7.54
CA LYS A 61 -0.62 23.41 7.10
C LYS A 61 -1.65 23.13 5.99
N LEU A 62 -1.37 22.19 5.09
CA LEU A 62 -2.34 21.80 4.05
C LEU A 62 -3.57 21.15 4.68
N VAL A 63 -3.36 20.28 5.67
CA VAL A 63 -4.44 19.64 6.41
C VAL A 63 -5.26 20.68 7.18
N GLU A 64 -4.62 21.56 7.95
CA GLU A 64 -5.33 22.60 8.72
C GLU A 64 -6.05 23.59 7.80
N GLY A 65 -5.47 23.95 6.65
CA GLY A 65 -6.14 24.78 5.63
C GLY A 65 -7.37 24.11 5.04
N MET A 66 -7.34 22.79 4.81
CA MET A 66 -8.51 22.02 4.39
C MET A 66 -9.57 21.97 5.51
N VAL A 67 -9.15 21.78 6.77
CA VAL A 67 -10.05 21.78 7.93
C VAL A 67 -10.76 23.12 8.08
N GLU A 68 -10.02 24.23 8.04
CA GLU A 68 -10.60 25.58 8.16
C GLU A 68 -11.65 25.85 7.07
N LYS A 69 -11.36 25.42 5.83
CA LYS A 69 -12.25 25.64 4.68
C LYS A 69 -13.49 24.75 4.67
N TYR A 70 -13.38 23.49 5.09
CA TYR A 70 -14.41 22.46 4.90
C TYR A 70 -14.99 21.87 6.19
N LYS A 71 -14.66 22.40 7.37
CA LYS A 71 -15.24 21.95 8.64
C LYS A 71 -16.76 22.13 8.63
N VAL A 72 -17.48 21.02 8.81
CA VAL A 72 -18.95 20.99 8.94
C VAL A 72 -19.41 20.64 10.35
N GLY A 73 -18.51 20.12 11.18
CA GLY A 73 -18.83 19.71 12.54
C GLY A 73 -17.60 19.17 13.27
N GLU A 74 -17.87 18.49 14.38
CA GLU A 74 -16.85 17.90 15.23
C GLU A 74 -17.40 16.64 15.89
N GLU A 75 -16.58 15.60 15.95
CA GLU A 75 -16.91 14.33 16.58
C GLU A 75 -15.77 13.97 17.55
N ASN A 76 -16.10 13.83 18.83
CA ASN A 76 -15.12 13.52 19.90
C ASN A 76 -13.89 14.45 19.92
N GLY A 77 -14.06 15.73 19.60
CA GLY A 77 -12.96 16.70 19.54
C GLY A 77 -12.17 16.68 18.22
N ILE A 78 -12.55 15.83 17.26
CA ILE A 78 -11.92 15.75 15.93
C ILE A 78 -12.84 16.43 14.91
N PRO A 79 -12.35 17.40 14.13
CA PRO A 79 -13.15 18.07 13.12
C PRO A 79 -13.61 17.08 12.05
N VAL A 80 -14.89 17.21 11.67
CA VAL A 80 -15.47 16.53 10.51
C VAL A 80 -15.44 17.51 9.34
N VAL A 81 -14.79 17.11 8.26
CA VAL A 81 -14.64 17.92 7.05
C VAL A 81 -15.41 17.29 5.89
N ARG A 82 -16.06 18.13 5.07
CA ARG A 82 -16.75 17.71 3.84
C ARG A 82 -16.10 18.38 2.62
N PRO A 83 -14.94 17.88 2.14
CA PRO A 83 -14.22 18.50 1.03
C PRO A 83 -14.96 18.31 -0.31
N SER A 84 -14.72 19.23 -1.25
CA SER A 84 -15.15 19.08 -2.64
C SER A 84 -14.36 17.95 -3.32
N ALA A 85 -14.98 17.23 -4.26
CA ALA A 85 -14.31 16.17 -5.02
C ALA A 85 -13.29 16.70 -6.05
N ASP A 86 -13.38 17.98 -6.41
CA ASP A 86 -12.46 18.62 -7.36
C ASP A 86 -11.14 19.06 -6.71
N GLU A 87 -11.04 19.00 -5.38
CA GLU A 87 -9.87 19.40 -4.61
C GLU A 87 -9.20 18.20 -3.91
N PRO A 88 -7.88 18.27 -3.66
CA PRO A 88 -7.17 17.24 -2.91
C PRO A 88 -7.67 17.14 -1.46
N VAL A 89 -7.82 15.91 -0.98
CA VAL A 89 -8.18 15.60 0.41
C VAL A 89 -6.92 15.24 1.17
N TYR A 90 -6.57 16.01 2.21
CA TYR A 90 -5.37 15.78 3.01
C TYR A 90 -5.71 15.07 4.32
N ILE A 91 -5.04 13.95 4.60
CA ILE A 91 -5.16 13.26 5.89
C ILE A 91 -3.76 13.05 6.45
N ARG A 92 -3.52 13.54 7.67
CA ARG A 92 -2.28 13.28 8.40
C ARG A 92 -2.43 12.09 9.34
N ALA A 93 -1.37 11.32 9.42
CA ALA A 93 -1.16 10.33 10.47
C ALA A 93 -0.29 10.92 11.58
N SER A 94 -0.63 10.61 12.83
CA SER A 94 0.23 10.76 14.00
C SER A 94 0.09 9.53 14.87
N MET A 95 0.89 9.41 15.94
CA MET A 95 0.83 8.29 16.88
C MET A 95 -0.61 7.99 17.30
N TRP A 96 -1.10 6.85 16.82
CA TRP A 96 -2.41 6.25 17.11
C TRP A 96 -3.64 7.01 16.60
N GLN A 97 -3.47 8.01 15.71
CA GLN A 97 -4.58 8.81 15.22
C GLN A 97 -4.45 9.18 13.74
N TRP A 98 -5.61 9.21 13.06
CA TRP A 98 -5.80 9.85 11.76
C TRP A 98 -6.57 11.16 11.95
N TYR A 99 -6.20 12.19 11.20
CA TYR A 99 -6.84 13.49 11.27
C TYR A 99 -6.91 14.15 9.89
N PRO A 100 -8.01 14.81 9.52
CA PRO A 100 -9.31 14.90 10.21
C PRO A 100 -10.25 13.71 9.88
N ILE A 101 -11.48 13.73 10.41
CA ILE A 101 -12.55 12.83 9.92
C ILE A 101 -13.09 13.39 8.62
N VAL A 102 -13.03 12.61 7.53
CA VAL A 102 -13.46 13.05 6.21
C VAL A 102 -14.81 12.43 5.85
N GLU A 103 -15.81 13.29 5.62
CA GLU A 103 -17.11 12.90 5.10
C GLU A 103 -17.13 13.06 3.57
N LEU A 104 -17.10 11.93 2.86
CA LEU A 104 -17.05 11.88 1.39
C LEU A 104 -18.42 11.57 0.79
N GLU A 105 -18.71 12.12 -0.39
CA GLU A 105 -19.94 11.82 -1.13
C GLU A 105 -19.84 10.49 -1.89
N LYS A 106 -20.86 9.65 -1.74
CA LYS A 106 -20.92 8.34 -2.42
C LYS A 106 -20.97 8.51 -3.94
N GLY A 107 -20.09 7.79 -4.63
CA GLY A 107 -20.04 7.76 -6.10
C GLY A 107 -19.17 8.86 -6.72
N LYS A 108 -18.57 9.74 -5.90
CA LYS A 108 -17.55 10.68 -6.35
C LYS A 108 -16.14 10.08 -6.19
N THR A 109 -15.23 10.55 -7.03
CA THR A 109 -13.81 10.20 -6.98
C THR A 109 -13.04 11.33 -6.30
N TYR A 110 -12.20 10.97 -5.34
CA TYR A 110 -11.38 11.91 -4.57
C TYR A 110 -9.90 11.55 -4.72
N ARG A 111 -9.03 12.55 -4.72
CA ARG A 111 -7.57 12.37 -4.64
C ARG A 111 -7.15 12.52 -3.18
N LEU A 112 -6.74 11.42 -2.55
CA LEU A 112 -6.38 11.37 -1.13
C LEU A 112 -4.86 11.49 -0.99
N ASN A 113 -4.43 12.50 -0.25
CA ASN A 113 -3.05 12.82 0.05
C ASN A 113 -2.79 12.40 1.49
N LEU A 114 -1.82 11.52 1.70
CA LEU A 114 -1.51 10.90 2.98
C LEU A 114 -0.06 11.18 3.36
N SER A 115 0.16 11.70 4.56
CA SER A 115 1.50 11.85 5.12
C SER A 115 1.51 11.57 6.62
N SER A 116 2.69 11.24 7.14
CA SER A 116 2.89 11.04 8.58
C SER A 116 3.67 12.18 9.21
N MET A 117 3.23 12.60 10.39
CA MET A 117 3.89 13.64 11.17
C MET A 117 5.07 13.13 12.00
N ASP A 118 5.16 11.80 12.20
CA ASP A 118 6.12 11.19 13.11
C ASP A 118 6.82 9.95 12.54
N ILE A 119 6.17 8.79 12.56
CA ILE A 119 6.73 7.48 12.20
C ILE A 119 5.96 6.85 11.05
N GLN A 120 6.43 5.72 10.54
CA GLN A 120 5.70 4.99 9.51
C GLN A 120 4.37 4.44 10.07
N HIS A 121 3.28 4.61 9.32
CA HIS A 121 1.96 4.04 9.64
C HIS A 121 1.44 3.17 8.51
N GLY A 122 0.55 2.22 8.85
CA GLY A 122 -0.24 1.48 7.87
C GLY A 122 -1.61 2.11 7.70
N PHE A 123 -2.02 2.38 6.46
CA PHE A 123 -3.35 2.87 6.13
C PHE A 123 -4.15 1.76 5.45
N SER A 124 -5.29 1.37 6.04
CA SER A 124 -6.18 0.37 5.45
C SER A 124 -7.59 0.93 5.34
N LEU A 125 -8.14 0.91 4.14
CA LEU A 125 -9.50 1.35 3.86
C LEU A 125 -10.35 0.18 3.36
N GLN A 126 -11.32 -0.21 4.18
CA GLN A 126 -12.29 -1.26 3.90
C GLN A 126 -13.66 -0.64 3.56
N PRO A 127 -14.48 -1.28 2.71
CA PRO A 127 -14.34 -2.62 2.13
C PRO A 127 -13.57 -2.67 0.78
N ILE A 128 -13.04 -1.55 0.30
CA ILE A 128 -12.37 -1.46 -1.01
C ILE A 128 -10.93 -2.01 -1.04
N ASN A 129 -10.43 -2.52 0.10
CA ASN A 129 -9.14 -3.19 0.25
C ASN A 129 -7.93 -2.37 -0.18
N ILE A 130 -7.95 -1.06 0.07
CA ILE A 130 -6.73 -0.24 -0.05
C ILE A 130 -5.87 -0.51 1.18
N ASN A 131 -4.58 -0.80 0.96
CA ASN A 131 -3.60 -1.03 2.02
C ASN A 131 -2.25 -0.40 1.62
N LEU A 132 -1.86 0.66 2.32
CA LEU A 132 -0.73 1.53 1.97
C LEU A 132 0.19 1.74 3.17
N MET A 133 1.46 2.01 2.89
CA MET A 133 2.43 2.45 3.89
C MET A 133 2.60 3.96 3.79
N VAL A 134 2.35 4.66 4.88
CA VAL A 134 2.45 6.13 4.96
C VAL A 134 3.72 6.48 5.73
N PHE A 135 4.63 7.20 5.07
CA PHE A 135 5.94 7.57 5.60
C PHE A 135 6.01 9.05 5.94
N PRO A 136 6.77 9.44 6.98
CA PRO A 136 7.09 10.84 7.21
C PRO A 136 8.01 11.37 6.10
N GLY A 137 7.89 12.65 5.76
CA GLY A 137 8.70 13.30 4.72
C GLY A 137 8.17 13.15 3.29
N TYR A 138 7.07 12.41 3.12
CA TYR A 138 6.46 12.15 1.82
C TYR A 138 4.94 12.35 1.87
N ASP A 139 4.38 12.87 0.79
CA ASP A 139 2.95 12.90 0.49
C ASP A 139 2.66 11.78 -0.51
N TYR A 140 1.77 10.87 -0.13
CA TYR A 140 1.33 9.75 -0.95
C TYR A 140 -0.08 10.03 -1.49
N VAL A 141 -0.25 10.00 -2.82
CA VAL A 141 -1.46 10.47 -3.53
C VAL A 141 -2.25 9.33 -4.19
#